data_AF-A0A2T4MHZ4-F1
#
_entry.id   AF-A0A2T4MHZ4-F1
#
_cell.length_a   1.000
_cell.length_b   1.000
_cell.length_c   1.000
_cell.angle_alpha   90.00
_cell.angle_beta   90.00
_cell.angle_gamma   90.00
#
_symmetry.space_group_name_H-M   'P 1'
#
loop_
_entity.id
_entity.type
_entity.pdbx_description
1 polymer ?
#
loop_
_entity_poly.entity_id
_entity_poly.type
_entity_poly.pdbx_seq_one_letter_code
_entity_poly.pdbx_strand_id
1 'polypeptide(L)'
;MFHHKDKYLKDEFGVTQTQIVKKEWHDDEGNWYEEEVEVPIPNSDFKEIDEEEYLSCSERPEWNVVGLVGQVFNRIDNTVGLNDYIIPDKGISTKDNNNGFYRVLEITTPFDTEKGYACYSSAI
;
A
#
# COMPACT_ATOMS: atom_id res chain seq x y z
N MET A 1 14.56 -2.68 -0.78
CA MET A 1 13.54 -1.66 -1.13
C MET A 1 13.72 -0.54 -0.11
N PHE A 2 13.95 0.70 -0.53
CA PHE A 2 14.47 1.76 0.34
C PHE A 2 13.40 2.20 1.35
N HIS A 3 13.53 1.78 2.62
CA HIS A 3 12.46 1.90 3.61
C HIS A 3 12.62 3.05 4.61
N HIS A 4 13.46 4.04 4.37
CA HIS A 4 13.58 5.17 5.30
C HIS A 4 12.66 6.30 4.85
N LYS A 5 11.38 6.23 5.28
CA LYS A 5 10.35 7.23 4.94
C LYS A 5 10.74 8.67 5.30
N ASP A 6 11.66 8.83 6.26
CA ASP A 6 12.05 10.12 6.84
C ASP A 6 13.48 10.58 6.47
N LYS A 7 14.17 9.83 5.59
CA LYS A 7 15.56 10.14 5.20
C LYS A 7 15.69 11.45 4.40
N TYR A 8 14.63 11.83 3.69
CA TYR A 8 14.61 13.02 2.85
C TYR A 8 13.55 14.01 3.33
N LEU A 9 13.85 15.30 3.20
CA LEU A 9 12.94 16.38 3.55
C LEU A 9 11.68 16.29 2.69
N LYS A 10 10.52 16.39 3.33
CA LYS A 10 9.22 16.41 2.68
C LYS A 10 8.52 17.73 2.91
N ASP A 11 7.74 18.16 1.93
CA ASP A 11 6.83 19.30 2.07
C ASP A 11 5.56 18.94 2.88
N GLU A 12 4.67 19.92 3.06
CA GLU A 12 3.39 19.76 3.76
C GLU A 12 2.44 18.74 3.10
N PHE A 13 2.71 18.34 1.85
CA PHE A 13 1.95 17.37 1.08
C PHE A 13 2.63 15.99 1.00
N GLY A 14 3.80 15.81 1.63
CA GLY A 14 4.55 14.57 1.67
C GLY A 14 5.48 14.32 0.47
N VAL A 15 5.62 15.32 -0.43
CA VAL A 15 6.52 15.29 -1.59
C VAL A 15 7.94 15.53 -1.15
N THR A 16 8.88 14.72 -1.66
CA THR A 16 10.31 14.87 -1.34
C THR A 16 10.89 16.10 -2.03
N GLN A 17 11.49 17.00 -1.26
CA GLN A 17 12.12 18.21 -1.77
C GLN A 17 13.48 17.89 -2.41
N THR A 18 13.70 18.41 -3.62
CA THR A 18 14.96 18.28 -4.37
C THR A 18 15.69 19.61 -4.43
N GLN A 19 17.02 19.55 -4.55
CA GLN A 19 17.86 20.68 -4.86
C GLN A 19 18.70 20.37 -6.11
N ILE A 20 18.91 21.38 -6.95
CA ILE A 20 19.79 21.25 -8.10
C ILE A 20 21.23 21.39 -7.61
N VAL A 21 22.04 20.37 -7.83
CA VAL A 21 23.47 20.38 -7.52
C VAL A 21 24.25 20.20 -8.81
N LYS A 22 25.24 21.07 -9.02
CA LYS A 22 26.22 20.89 -10.09
C LYS A 22 27.16 19.76 -9.70
N LYS A 23 27.12 18.66 -10.45
CA LYS A 23 28.09 17.58 -10.32
C LYS A 23 29.08 17.68 -11.47
N GLU A 24 30.35 17.73 -11.10
CA GLU A 24 31.47 17.67 -12.03
C GLU A 24 31.90 16.19 -12.10
N TRP A 25 31.79 15.61 -13.29
CA TRP A 25 32.24 14.24 -13.55
C TRP A 25 33.55 14.27 -14.33
N HIS A 26 34.44 13.37 -13.94
CA HIS A 26 35.70 13.13 -14.61
C HIS A 26 35.58 11.83 -15.40
N ASP A 27 35.71 11.91 -16.71
CA ASP A 27 35.84 10.72 -17.54
C ASP A 27 37.29 10.18 -17.48
N ASP A 28 37.49 8.89 -17.75
CA ASP A 28 38.81 8.23 -17.73
C ASP A 28 39.77 8.84 -18.78
N GLU A 29 39.25 9.59 -19.75
CA GLU A 29 40.00 10.36 -20.75
C GLU A 29 40.37 11.79 -20.30
N GLY A 30 40.04 12.19 -19.07
CA GLY A 30 40.42 13.49 -18.50
C GLY A 30 39.56 14.68 -18.95
N ASN A 31 38.43 14.42 -19.61
CA ASN A 31 37.46 15.45 -20.00
C ASN A 31 36.53 15.79 -18.83
N TRP A 32 36.27 17.08 -18.65
CA TRP A 32 35.39 17.61 -17.61
C TRP A 32 33.98 17.81 -18.17
N TYR A 33 32.99 17.26 -17.49
CA TYR A 33 31.58 17.51 -17.81
C TYR A 33 30.86 17.98 -16.55
N GLU A 34 30.23 19.15 -16.63
CA GLU A 34 29.32 19.66 -15.60
C GLU A 34 27.88 19.28 -15.97
N GLU A 35 27.16 18.67 -15.03
CA GLU A 35 25.73 18.41 -15.18
C GLU A 35 24.99 18.89 -13.92
N GLU A 36 23.89 19.60 -14.14
CA GLU A 36 22.96 19.99 -13.08
C GLU A 36 22.05 18.80 -12.77
N VAL A 37 22.26 18.17 -11.62
CA VAL A 37 21.52 16.98 -11.19
C VAL A 37 20.61 17.33 -10.03
N GLU A 38 19.34 16.95 -10.12
CA GLU A 38 18.38 17.04 -9.01
C GLU A 38 18.68 15.97 -7.97
N VAL A 39 19.01 16.40 -6.75
CA VAL A 39 19.27 15.49 -5.61
C VAL A 39 18.28 15.76 -4.49
N PRO A 40 17.73 14.72 -3.83
CA PRO A 40 16.82 14.91 -2.70
C PRO A 40 17.55 15.47 -1.48
N ILE A 41 16.94 16.43 -0.78
CA ILE A 41 17.53 17.09 0.38
C ILE A 41 17.47 16.13 1.57
N PRO A 42 18.60 15.77 2.22
CA PRO A 42 18.59 14.94 3.42
C PRO A 42 17.94 15.70 4.59
N ASN A 43 17.12 15.00 5.37
CA ASN A 43 16.46 15.61 6.53
C ASN A 43 17.46 15.77 7.69
N SER A 44 17.64 17.00 8.19
CA SER A 44 18.57 17.30 9.29
C SER A 44 18.16 16.69 10.64
N ASP A 45 16.88 16.35 10.81
CA ASP A 45 16.37 15.69 12.02
C ASP A 45 16.41 14.17 11.93
N PHE A 46 16.85 13.61 10.78
CA PHE A 46 17.03 12.19 10.63
C PHE A 46 18.22 11.75 11.48
N LYS A 47 17.92 11.12 12.63
CA LYS A 47 18.89 10.30 13.34
C LYS A 47 19.09 9.06 12.49
N GLU A 48 20.32 8.75 12.10
CA GLU A 48 20.68 7.40 11.65
C GLU A 48 20.44 6.46 12.84
N ILE A 49 19.18 6.04 13.00
CA ILE A 49 18.85 4.87 13.79
C ILE A 49 19.52 3.74 13.01
N ASP A 50 20.41 3.03 13.69
CA ASP A 50 21.17 1.91 13.16
C ASP A 50 20.28 1.09 12.21
N GLU A 51 20.71 0.90 10.95
CA GLU A 51 19.91 0.21 9.94
C GLU A 51 19.48 -1.19 10.42
N GLU A 52 20.19 -1.74 11.41
CA GLU A 52 19.91 -2.99 12.11
C GLU A 52 18.59 -3.01 12.92
N GLU A 53 18.06 -1.86 13.38
CA GLU A 53 16.83 -1.82 14.21
C GLU A 53 15.57 -1.44 13.40
N TYR A 54 15.72 -1.02 12.14
CA TYR A 54 14.58 -0.64 11.33
C TYR A 54 13.85 -1.86 10.72
N LEU A 55 12.70 -2.21 11.29
CA LEU A 55 11.79 -3.20 10.70
C LEU A 55 10.93 -2.56 9.60
N SER A 56 10.83 -3.17 8.42
CA SER A 56 9.94 -2.67 7.36
C SER A 56 8.46 -2.80 7.76
N CYS A 57 7.58 -1.95 7.21
CA CYS A 57 6.13 -2.07 7.48
C CYS A 57 5.57 -3.46 7.10
N SER A 58 6.17 -4.15 6.12
CA SER A 58 5.78 -5.52 5.75
C SER A 58 6.10 -6.57 6.81
N GLU A 59 7.08 -6.31 7.68
CA GLU A 59 7.53 -7.25 8.72
C GLU A 59 6.84 -7.00 10.07
N ARG A 60 6.08 -5.92 10.19
CA ARG A 60 5.44 -5.49 11.43
C ARG A 60 3.98 -5.95 11.48
N PRO A 61 3.54 -6.64 12.55
CA PRO A 61 2.19 -7.23 12.62
C PRO A 61 1.05 -6.21 12.70
N GLU A 62 1.33 -4.97 13.10
CA GLU A 62 0.32 -3.90 13.15
C GLU A 62 -0.07 -3.37 11.76
N TRP A 63 0.79 -3.56 10.75
CA TRP A 63 0.55 -3.09 9.39
C TRP A 63 -0.14 -4.18 8.56
N ASN A 64 -1.32 -3.85 8.03
CA ASN A 64 -2.10 -4.75 7.21
C ASN A 64 -2.21 -4.20 5.79
N VAL A 65 -2.09 -5.08 4.79
CA VAL A 65 -2.32 -4.72 3.39
C VAL A 65 -3.82 -4.61 3.15
N VAL A 66 -4.27 -3.43 2.72
CA VAL A 66 -5.68 -3.16 2.42
C VAL A 66 -5.84 -2.98 0.90
N GLY A 67 -6.66 -3.83 0.29
CA GLY A 67 -7.03 -3.69 -1.12
C GLY A 67 -8.03 -2.55 -1.30
N LEU A 68 -7.63 -1.48 -1.99
CA LEU A 68 -8.51 -0.32 -2.23
C LEU A 68 -9.29 -0.42 -3.54
N VAL A 69 -8.75 -1.11 -4.54
CA VAL A 69 -9.32 -1.22 -5.88
C VAL A 69 -9.00 -2.59 -6.45
N GLY A 70 -9.98 -3.22 -7.10
CA GLY A 70 -9.79 -4.46 -7.84
C GLY A 70 -10.61 -5.62 -7.29
N GLN A 71 -10.31 -6.83 -7.78
CA GLN A 71 -10.98 -8.06 -7.34
C GLN A 71 -10.28 -8.58 -6.09
N VAL A 72 -10.96 -8.53 -4.95
CA VAL A 72 -10.43 -9.05 -3.68
C VAL A 72 -11.32 -10.13 -3.11
N PHE A 73 -10.70 -11.02 -2.34
CA PHE A 73 -11.41 -12.07 -1.62
C PHE A 73 -11.86 -11.57 -0.26
N ASN A 74 -13.17 -11.55 -0.04
CA ASN A 74 -13.79 -11.11 1.20
C ASN A 74 -14.55 -12.27 1.88
N ARG A 75 -14.79 -12.13 3.19
CA ARG A 75 -15.59 -13.08 3.97
C ARG A 75 -17.07 -12.75 3.83
N ILE A 76 -17.92 -13.73 3.54
CA ILE A 76 -19.39 -13.58 3.48
C ILE A 76 -20.10 -14.43 4.52
N ASP A 77 -21.28 -13.95 4.92
CA ASP A 77 -22.26 -14.74 5.63
C ASP A 77 -23.07 -15.64 4.67
N ASN A 78 -24.05 -16.37 5.21
CA ASN A 78 -24.92 -17.25 4.44
C ASN A 78 -26.03 -16.53 3.66
N THR A 79 -26.12 -15.21 3.72
CA THR A 79 -27.16 -14.40 3.06
C THR A 79 -26.76 -13.95 1.66
N VAL A 80 -25.47 -13.98 1.34
CA VAL A 80 -24.89 -13.42 0.12
C VAL A 80 -24.86 -14.45 -1.02
N GLY A 81 -25.43 -14.07 -2.17
CA GLY A 81 -25.40 -14.84 -3.41
C GLY A 81 -24.64 -14.15 -4.55
N LEU A 82 -24.48 -14.87 -5.66
CA LEU A 82 -23.90 -14.31 -6.90
C LEU A 82 -24.70 -13.09 -7.37
N ASN A 83 -24.01 -12.04 -7.81
CA ASN A 83 -24.56 -10.75 -8.24
C ASN A 83 -25.30 -9.93 -7.17
N ASP A 84 -25.33 -10.37 -5.92
CA ASP A 84 -25.84 -9.52 -4.83
C ASP A 84 -24.86 -8.38 -4.54
N TYR A 85 -25.40 -7.30 -3.97
CA TYR A 85 -24.62 -6.23 -3.38
C TYR A 85 -24.44 -6.49 -1.88
N ILE A 86 -23.30 -6.04 -1.37
CA ILE A 86 -22.86 -6.32 -0.01
C ILE A 86 -22.54 -5.07 0.80
N ILE A 87 -22.79 -5.16 2.10
CA ILE A 87 -22.42 -4.17 3.11
C ILE A 87 -21.64 -4.88 4.23
N PRO A 88 -20.61 -4.26 4.82
CA PRO A 88 -19.88 -4.88 5.91
C PRO A 88 -20.68 -4.84 7.23
N ASP A 89 -20.88 -5.99 7.86
CA ASP A 89 -21.24 -6.13 9.28
C ASP A 89 -20.07 -6.75 10.03
N LYS A 90 -19.41 -5.96 10.90
CA LYS A 90 -18.28 -6.41 11.74
C LYS A 90 -17.15 -7.12 10.97
N GLY A 91 -16.89 -6.71 9.72
CA GLY A 91 -15.86 -7.29 8.86
C GLY A 91 -16.28 -8.55 8.10
N ILE A 92 -17.56 -8.92 8.15
CA ILE A 92 -18.17 -9.94 7.29
C ILE A 92 -19.14 -9.23 6.34
N SER A 93 -19.04 -9.55 5.06
CA SER A 93 -19.96 -9.04 4.04
C SER A 93 -21.33 -9.70 4.19
N THR A 94 -22.36 -8.90 4.38
CA THR A 94 -23.77 -9.31 4.41
C THR A 94 -24.52 -8.71 3.21
N LYS A 95 -25.63 -9.32 2.81
CA LYS A 95 -26.39 -8.91 1.63
C LYS A 95 -27.18 -7.62 1.88
N ASP A 96 -27.01 -6.63 1.02
CA ASP A 96 -27.89 -5.46 0.93
C ASP A 96 -28.00 -4.98 -0.53
N ASN A 97 -29.06 -5.37 -1.22
CA ASN A 97 -29.30 -4.97 -2.62
C ASN A 97 -29.88 -3.55 -2.77
N ASN A 98 -30.20 -2.87 -1.67
CA ASN A 98 -30.72 -1.50 -1.71
C ASN A 98 -29.61 -0.47 -1.51
N ASN A 99 -28.68 -0.73 -0.58
CA ASN A 99 -27.61 0.21 -0.22
C ASN A 99 -26.20 -0.39 -0.25
N GLY A 100 -26.02 -1.62 -0.74
CA GLY A 100 -24.71 -2.26 -0.77
C GLY A 100 -23.71 -1.56 -1.69
N PHE A 101 -22.44 -1.63 -1.32
CA PHE A 101 -21.36 -0.89 -1.99
C PHE A 101 -20.76 -1.66 -3.16
N TYR A 102 -20.55 -2.97 -2.98
CA TYR A 102 -19.76 -3.79 -3.89
C TYR A 102 -20.58 -4.98 -4.38
N ARG A 103 -20.28 -5.43 -5.61
CA ARG A 103 -21.00 -6.56 -6.23
C ARG A 103 -20.20 -7.86 -6.09
N VAL A 104 -20.89 -8.93 -5.75
CA VAL A 104 -20.38 -10.30 -5.74
C VAL A 104 -20.19 -10.78 -7.18
N LEU A 105 -18.96 -11.15 -7.55
CA LEU A 105 -18.66 -11.69 -8.87
C LEU A 105 -18.71 -13.21 -8.87
N GLU A 106 -18.04 -13.84 -7.91
CA GLU A 106 -17.91 -15.30 -7.83
C GLU A 106 -17.75 -15.76 -6.39
N ILE A 107 -18.44 -16.84 -6.01
CA ILE A 107 -18.26 -17.52 -4.72
C ILE A 107 -17.33 -18.70 -4.94
N THR A 108 -16.09 -18.60 -4.46
CA THR A 108 -15.04 -19.61 -4.69
C THR A 108 -14.98 -20.65 -3.58
N THR A 109 -15.37 -20.29 -2.35
CA THR A 109 -15.45 -21.21 -1.21
C THR A 109 -16.87 -21.18 -0.64
N PRO A 110 -17.62 -22.30 -0.68
CA PRO A 110 -18.97 -22.36 -0.12
C PRO A 110 -18.95 -22.17 1.41
N PHE A 111 -20.08 -21.73 1.96
CA PHE A 111 -20.22 -21.43 3.38
C PHE A 111 -19.98 -22.67 4.24
N ASP A 112 -19.07 -22.57 5.20
CA ASP A 112 -18.72 -23.62 6.14
C ASP A 112 -19.20 -23.24 7.55
N THR A 113 -20.15 -24.03 8.07
CA THR A 113 -20.80 -23.80 9.37
C THR A 113 -19.82 -23.86 10.55
N GLU A 114 -18.69 -24.58 10.43
CA GLU A 114 -17.66 -24.64 11.48
C GLU A 114 -16.74 -23.41 11.46
N LYS A 115 -16.56 -22.77 10.30
CA LYS A 115 -15.75 -21.55 10.14
C LYS A 115 -16.55 -20.27 10.32
N GLY A 116 -17.86 -20.31 10.11
CA GLY A 116 -18.76 -19.17 10.25
C GLY A 116 -18.67 -18.15 9.11
N TYR A 117 -17.96 -18.46 8.01
CA TYR A 117 -17.86 -17.59 6.83
C TYR A 117 -17.59 -18.39 5.54
N ALA A 118 -17.91 -17.80 4.38
CA ALA A 118 -17.46 -18.22 3.05
C ALA A 118 -16.49 -17.20 2.44
N CYS A 119 -15.77 -17.56 1.37
CA CYS A 119 -14.90 -16.63 0.64
C CYS A 119 -15.42 -16.41 -0.79
N TYR A 120 -15.42 -15.15 -1.24
CA TYR A 120 -15.88 -14.75 -2.57
C TYR A 120 -15.04 -13.60 -3.12
N SER A 121 -15.01 -13.45 -4.44
CA SER A 121 -14.40 -12.32 -5.14
C SER A 121 -15.43 -11.19 -5.31
N SER A 122 -15.10 -10.00 -4.82
CA SER A 122 -15.82 -8.75 -5.10
C SER A 122 -14.92 -7.75 -5.81
N ALA A 123 -15.49 -6.98 -6.74
CA ALA A 123 -14.86 -5.77 -7.24
C ALA A 123 -15.08 -4.63 -6.24
N ILE A 124 -13.97 -4.08 -5.71
CA ILE A 124 -13.91 -2.83 -4.94
C ILE A 124 -13.63 -1.67 -5.91
#